data_AF-A0A392P3Q9-F1
#
_entry.id   AF-A0A392P3Q9-F1
#
_cell.length_a   1.000
_cell.length_b   1.000
_cell.length_c   1.000
_cell.angle_alpha   90.00
_cell.angle_beta   90.00
_cell.angle_gamma   90.00
#
_symmetry.space_group_name_H-M   'P 1'
#
loop_
_entity.id
_entity.type
_entity.pdbx_description
1 polymer ?
#
loop_
_entity_poly.entity_id
_entity_poly.type
_entity_poly.pdbx_seq_one_letter_code
_entity_poly.pdbx_strand_id
1 'polypeptide(L)'
;MKKLWPEEYLRIAGKAASFIRNQLYNAETHRLQHSFRNSPSKAPGFLDDYAFMISGLLDLYEFGGEINWLLWAIELQETQDSLFLDREGGGYFNNTGEDSSVLLRVKEDHDGAEPSGNSVSAINLIRLASMVSGSKADYYKRNAEHLL
;
A
#
# COMPACT_ATOMS: atom_id res chain seq x y z
N MET A 1 14.47 29.56 -17.62
CA MET A 1 13.66 29.37 -16.40
C MET A 1 13.74 27.89 -16.02
N LYS A 2 14.62 27.50 -15.08
CA LYS A 2 14.77 26.10 -14.66
C LYS A 2 13.60 25.76 -13.73
N LYS A 3 12.75 24.83 -14.14
CA LYS A 3 11.57 24.38 -13.39
C LYS A 3 12.06 23.54 -12.19
N LEU A 4 12.31 24.20 -11.04
CA LEU A 4 12.86 23.64 -9.78
C LEU A 4 11.90 22.69 -9.02
N TRP A 5 10.67 22.56 -9.50
CA TRP A 5 9.57 21.88 -8.84
C TRP A 5 9.76 20.38 -8.56
N PRO A 6 10.44 19.56 -9.40
CA PRO A 6 10.53 18.12 -9.17
C PRO A 6 11.26 17.73 -7.88
N GLU A 7 12.37 18.42 -7.56
CA GLU A 7 13.18 18.11 -6.37
C GLU A 7 12.47 18.50 -5.07
N GLU A 8 11.75 19.62 -5.06
CA GLU A 8 11.00 20.06 -3.90
C GLU A 8 9.83 19.11 -3.58
N TYR A 9 9.10 18.65 -4.59
CA TYR A 9 8.02 17.68 -4.41
C TYR A 9 8.54 16.33 -3.91
N LEU A 10 9.64 15.83 -4.47
CA LEU A 10 10.28 14.60 -4.01
C LEU A 10 10.69 14.72 -2.53
N ARG A 11 11.26 15.85 -2.14
CA ARG A 11 11.64 16.13 -0.74
C ARG A 11 10.43 16.17 0.20
N ILE A 12 9.31 16.74 -0.23
CA ILE A 12 8.09 16.82 0.59
C ILE A 12 7.44 15.44 0.72
N ALA A 13 7.31 14.70 -0.38
CA ALA A 13 6.77 13.34 -0.39
C ALA A 13 7.62 12.38 0.46
N GLY A 14 8.95 12.44 0.35
CA GLY A 14 9.85 11.64 1.19
C GLY A 14 9.73 11.96 2.68
N LYS A 15 9.51 13.23 3.04
CA LYS A 15 9.21 13.61 4.44
C LYS A 15 7.88 13.05 4.92
N ALA A 16 6.84 13.07 4.09
CA ALA A 16 5.54 12.50 4.43
C ALA A 16 5.64 10.96 4.63
N ALA A 17 6.29 10.25 3.71
CA ALA A 17 6.51 8.81 3.83
C ALA A 17 7.34 8.46 5.08
N SER A 18 8.39 9.23 5.36
CA SER A 18 9.20 9.05 6.58
C SER A 18 8.39 9.30 7.86
N PHE A 19 7.50 10.29 7.85
CA PHE A 19 6.60 10.55 8.97
C PHE A 19 5.68 9.35 9.22
N ILE A 20 5.04 8.82 8.17
CA ILE A 20 4.18 7.64 8.27
C ILE A 20 4.99 6.45 8.79
N ARG A 21 6.21 6.23 8.28
CA ARG A 21 7.09 5.14 8.75
C ARG A 21 7.43 5.25 10.23
N ASN A 22 7.66 6.47 10.71
CA ASN A 22 8.12 6.70 12.08
C ASN A 22 6.97 6.79 13.09
N GLN A 23 5.76 7.14 12.65
CA GLN A 23 4.64 7.42 13.54
C GLN A 23 3.48 6.44 13.38
N LEU A 24 3.25 5.90 12.19
CA LEU A 24 2.06 5.10 11.88
C LEU A 24 2.39 3.68 11.44
N TYR A 25 3.66 3.28 11.53
CA TYR A 25 4.10 1.94 11.16
C TYR A 25 4.80 1.28 12.35
N ASN A 26 4.38 0.05 12.67
CA ASN A 26 4.96 -0.74 13.74
C ASN A 26 5.95 -1.76 13.12
N ALA A 27 7.23 -1.59 13.40
CA ALA A 27 8.30 -2.42 12.81
C ALA A 27 8.36 -3.86 13.33
N GLU A 28 7.70 -4.18 14.45
CA GLU A 28 7.65 -5.55 14.99
C GLU A 28 6.55 -6.38 14.33
N THR A 29 5.44 -5.72 13.97
CA THR A 29 4.26 -6.36 13.37
C THR A 29 4.15 -6.11 11.87
N HIS A 30 4.95 -5.18 11.34
CA HIS A 30 4.89 -4.66 9.97
C HIS A 30 3.54 -4.01 9.61
N ARG A 31 2.74 -3.59 10.61
CA ARG A 31 1.39 -3.07 10.41
C ARG A 31 1.31 -1.54 10.43
N LEU A 32 0.41 -0.99 9.62
CA LEU A 32 0.05 0.42 9.61
C LEU A 32 -1.07 0.70 10.63
N GLN A 33 -1.10 1.93 11.14
CA GLN A 33 -2.18 2.53 11.90
C GLN A 33 -2.90 3.57 11.03
N HIS A 34 -4.23 3.61 11.12
CA HIS A 34 -5.05 4.37 10.17
C HIS A 34 -4.81 5.89 10.20
N SER A 35 -4.63 6.48 11.38
CA SER A 35 -4.55 7.95 11.50
C SER A 35 -3.63 8.42 12.63
N PHE A 36 -3.17 9.67 12.48
CA PHE A 36 -2.38 10.37 13.48
C PHE A 36 -3.08 11.65 13.94
N ARG A 37 -3.25 11.82 15.25
CA ARG A 37 -3.65 13.11 15.86
C ARG A 37 -2.98 13.26 17.21
N ASN A 38 -1.87 13.99 17.26
CA ASN A 38 -0.94 14.10 18.39
C ASN A 38 -0.24 12.78 18.77
N SER A 39 -0.93 11.66 18.68
CA SER A 39 -0.38 10.31 18.77
C SER A 39 -1.04 9.41 17.71
N PRO A 40 -0.44 8.24 17.43
CA PRO A 40 -1.03 7.26 16.52
C PRO A 40 -2.36 6.74 17.06
N SER A 41 -3.33 6.55 16.17
CA SER A 41 -4.63 5.99 16.53
C SER A 41 -4.52 4.51 16.90
N LYS A 42 -5.47 4.01 17.71
CA LYS A 42 -5.56 2.56 17.99
C LYS A 42 -6.18 1.77 16.84
N ALA A 43 -6.74 2.44 15.83
CA ALA A 43 -7.35 1.77 14.68
C ALA A 43 -6.25 1.17 13.79
N PRO A 44 -6.35 -0.12 13.43
CA PRO A 44 -5.45 -0.71 12.44
C PRO A 44 -5.68 -0.05 11.08
N GLY A 45 -4.68 -0.11 10.21
CA GLY A 45 -4.82 0.31 8.82
C GLY A 45 -5.86 -0.55 8.07
N PHE A 46 -6.57 0.10 7.15
CA PHE A 46 -7.47 -0.52 6.19
C PHE A 46 -6.76 -0.78 4.87
N LEU A 47 -7.41 -1.51 3.95
CA LEU A 47 -6.85 -1.79 2.63
C LEU A 47 -6.30 -0.53 1.94
N ASP A 48 -7.04 0.57 1.98
CA ASP A 48 -6.69 1.82 1.32
C ASP A 48 -5.40 2.43 1.90
N ASP A 49 -5.22 2.36 3.23
CA ASP A 49 -4.01 2.87 3.88
C ASP A 49 -2.76 2.15 3.34
N TYR A 50 -2.87 0.85 3.05
CA TYR A 50 -1.79 0.08 2.45
C TYR A 50 -1.66 0.37 0.95
N ALA A 51 -2.76 0.31 0.19
CA ALA A 51 -2.75 0.44 -1.26
C ALA A 51 -2.17 1.80 -1.70
N PHE A 52 -2.62 2.89 -1.09
CA PHE A 52 -2.13 4.23 -1.42
C PHE A 52 -0.72 4.49 -0.89
N MET A 53 -0.37 3.95 0.28
CA MET A 53 1.01 4.06 0.79
C MET A 53 2.00 3.33 -0.13
N ILE A 54 1.69 2.10 -0.54
CA ILE A 54 2.50 1.33 -1.49
C ILE A 54 2.65 2.10 -2.80
N SER A 55 1.55 2.63 -3.37
CA SER A 55 1.60 3.41 -4.61
C SER A 55 2.54 4.61 -4.48
N GLY A 56 2.43 5.38 -3.39
CA GLY A 56 3.30 6.53 -3.14
C GLY A 56 4.77 6.16 -2.92
N LEU A 57 5.06 5.00 -2.32
CA LEU A 57 6.43 4.49 -2.17
C LEU A 57 7.03 4.07 -3.51
N LEU A 58 6.23 3.45 -4.38
CA LEU A 58 6.66 3.11 -5.73
C LEU A 58 6.94 4.37 -6.55
N ASP A 59 6.12 5.43 -6.40
CA ASP A 59 6.39 6.72 -7.03
C ASP A 59 7.72 7.32 -6.51
N LEU A 60 7.92 7.33 -5.19
CA LEU A 60 9.18 7.80 -4.59
C LEU A 60 10.40 7.02 -5.10
N TYR A 61 10.26 5.72 -5.31
CA TYR A 61 11.32 4.88 -5.88
C TYR A 61 11.58 5.21 -7.36
N GLU A 62 10.53 5.26 -8.19
CA GLU A 62 10.66 5.52 -9.63
C GLU A 62 11.25 6.90 -9.93
N PHE A 63 10.89 7.92 -9.15
CA PHE A 63 11.36 9.29 -9.36
C PHE A 63 12.66 9.62 -8.60
N GLY A 64 12.86 9.05 -7.40
CA GLY A 64 13.99 9.35 -6.53
C GLY A 64 15.14 8.32 -6.57
N GLY A 65 14.88 7.10 -7.01
CA GLY A 65 15.85 6.02 -7.14
C GLY A 65 16.32 5.39 -5.81
N GLU A 66 15.83 5.85 -4.66
CA GLU A 66 16.22 5.31 -3.36
C GLU A 66 15.57 3.95 -3.10
N ILE A 67 16.39 2.89 -3.10
CA ILE A 67 15.92 1.50 -3.00
C ILE A 67 15.11 1.19 -1.72
N ASN A 68 15.32 1.95 -0.66
CA ASN A 68 14.61 1.78 0.61
C ASN A 68 13.10 1.98 0.46
N TRP A 69 12.65 2.81 -0.49
CA TRP A 69 11.22 2.99 -0.77
C TRP A 69 10.61 1.73 -1.40
N LEU A 70 11.31 1.13 -2.37
CA LEU A 70 10.88 -0.14 -2.98
C LEU A 70 10.84 -1.28 -1.96
N LEU A 71 11.87 -1.40 -1.11
CA LEU A 71 11.93 -2.44 -0.09
C LEU A 71 10.75 -2.34 0.89
N TRP A 72 10.40 -1.12 1.30
CA TRP A 72 9.26 -0.91 2.18
C TRP A 72 7.92 -1.13 1.48
N ALA A 73 7.80 -0.75 0.19
CA ALA A 73 6.62 -1.06 -0.61
C ALA A 73 6.37 -2.57 -0.71
N ILE A 74 7.43 -3.37 -0.91
CA ILE A 74 7.36 -4.83 -0.96
C ILE A 74 6.91 -5.40 0.39
N GLU A 75 7.46 -4.92 1.50
CA GLU A 75 7.09 -5.37 2.85
C GLU A 75 5.62 -5.03 3.17
N LEU A 76 5.16 -3.84 2.81
CA LEU A 76 3.76 -3.45 2.97
C LEU A 76 2.83 -4.25 2.05
N GLN A 77 3.25 -4.58 0.83
CA GLN A 77 2.47 -5.45 -0.07
C GLN A 77 2.30 -6.85 0.52
N GLU A 78 3.36 -7.44 1.07
CA GLU A 78 3.29 -8.73 1.75
C GLU A 78 2.34 -8.70 2.96
N THR A 79 2.38 -7.59 3.72
CA THR A 79 1.45 -7.38 4.83
C THR A 79 0.01 -7.20 4.34
N GLN A 80 -0.21 -6.43 3.27
CA GLN A 80 -1.52 -6.24 2.65
C GLN A 80 -2.11 -7.58 2.20
N ASP A 81 -1.32 -8.42 1.53
CA ASP A 81 -1.72 -9.74 1.09
C ASP A 81 -2.08 -10.67 2.25
N SER A 82 -1.34 -10.59 3.36
CA SER A 82 -1.61 -11.38 4.56
C SER A 82 -2.92 -10.98 5.24
N LEU A 83 -3.21 -9.67 5.30
CA LEU A 83 -4.35 -9.13 6.04
C LEU A 83 -5.65 -9.14 5.25
N PHE A 84 -5.58 -8.84 3.96
CA PHE A 84 -6.75 -8.42 3.20
C PHE A 84 -7.08 -9.33 2.01
N LEU A 85 -6.12 -10.08 1.45
CA LEU A 85 -6.35 -10.85 0.22
C LEU A 85 -7.32 -12.01 0.49
N ASP A 86 -8.41 -12.07 -0.27
CA ASP A 86 -9.26 -13.25 -0.33
C ASP A 86 -8.65 -14.28 -1.30
N ARG A 87 -8.05 -15.32 -0.71
CA ARG A 87 -7.38 -16.38 -1.47
C ARG A 87 -8.35 -17.30 -2.22
N GLU A 88 -9.63 -17.30 -1.84
CA GLU A 88 -10.66 -18.13 -2.48
C GLU A 88 -11.43 -17.31 -3.53
N GLY A 89 -11.88 -16.12 -3.16
CA GLY A 89 -12.75 -15.30 -3.98
C GLY A 89 -12.08 -14.16 -4.76
N GLY A 90 -10.75 -14.01 -4.68
CA GLY A 90 -10.00 -12.92 -5.33
C GLY A 90 -10.26 -11.54 -4.70
N GLY A 91 -9.46 -10.54 -5.06
CA GLY A 91 -9.56 -9.21 -4.46
C GLY A 91 -9.19 -9.13 -2.99
N TYR A 92 -9.23 -7.92 -2.45
CA TYR A 92 -8.92 -7.59 -1.07
C TYR A 92 -10.17 -7.11 -0.33
N PHE A 93 -10.32 -7.59 0.91
CA PHE A 93 -11.27 -7.05 1.86
C PHE A 93 -10.80 -5.70 2.39
N ASN A 94 -11.72 -4.79 2.68
CA ASN A 94 -11.40 -3.44 3.17
C ASN A 94 -10.78 -3.40 4.58
N ASN A 95 -10.98 -4.42 5.41
CA ASN A 95 -10.47 -4.50 6.79
C ASN A 95 -9.91 -5.90 7.14
N THR A 96 -9.18 -6.00 8.25
CA THR A 96 -8.45 -7.23 8.66
C THR A 96 -9.36 -8.39 9.08
N GLY A 97 -10.62 -8.14 9.44
CA GLY A 97 -11.52 -9.13 10.02
C GLY A 97 -11.25 -9.47 11.49
N GLU A 98 -10.28 -8.82 12.13
CA GLU A 98 -9.97 -9.04 13.55
C GLU A 98 -10.97 -8.32 14.49
N ASP A 99 -11.65 -7.28 14.00
CA ASP A 99 -12.67 -6.56 14.76
C ASP A 99 -14.01 -7.29 14.72
N SER A 100 -14.31 -8.01 15.80
CA SER A 100 -15.57 -8.73 15.98
C SER A 100 -16.83 -7.85 15.99
N SER A 101 -16.70 -6.53 16.11
CA SER A 101 -17.84 -5.60 16.01
C SER A 101 -18.24 -5.33 14.56
N VAL A 102 -17.37 -5.63 13.59
CA VAL A 102 -17.63 -5.50 12.16
C VAL A 102 -18.21 -6.82 11.64
N LEU A 103 -19.51 -6.82 11.36
CA LEU A 103 -20.24 -8.04 10.97
C LEU A 103 -19.90 -8.53 9.56
N LEU A 104 -19.50 -7.64 8.65
CA LEU A 104 -19.21 -7.96 7.25
C LEU A 104 -17.91 -7.30 6.80
N ARG A 105 -17.04 -8.11 6.17
CA ARG A 105 -15.92 -7.60 5.39
C ARG A 105 -16.39 -7.44 3.95
N VAL A 106 -16.17 -6.27 3.38
CA VAL A 106 -16.60 -5.95 2.02
C VAL A 106 -15.35 -5.85 1.15
N LYS A 107 -15.46 -6.32 -0.09
CA LYS A 107 -14.49 -6.01 -1.13
C LYS A 107 -15.07 -4.84 -1.90
N GLU A 108 -14.48 -3.67 -1.77
CA GLU A 108 -14.92 -2.54 -2.58
C GLU A 108 -14.37 -2.72 -3.99
N ASP A 109 -15.28 -2.91 -4.94
CA ASP A 109 -15.04 -3.03 -6.39
C ASP A 109 -15.56 -1.81 -7.17
N HIS A 110 -16.22 -0.88 -6.48
CA HIS A 110 -16.80 0.30 -7.08
C HIS A 110 -15.82 1.49 -7.02
N ASP A 111 -15.18 1.77 -8.15
CA ASP A 111 -14.39 2.99 -8.33
C ASP A 111 -15.32 4.20 -8.50
N GLY A 112 -15.29 5.10 -7.51
CA GLY A 112 -16.09 6.33 -7.50
C GLY A 112 -15.29 7.56 -7.95
N ALA A 113 -15.33 8.62 -7.15
CA ALA A 113 -14.47 9.79 -7.36
C ALA A 113 -12.99 9.52 -6.96
N GLU A 114 -12.79 8.55 -6.07
CA GLU A 114 -11.48 8.03 -5.67
C GLU A 114 -11.39 6.57 -6.12
N PRO A 115 -10.23 6.10 -6.62
CA PRO A 115 -10.05 4.70 -6.96
C PRO A 115 -10.12 3.86 -5.68
N SER A 116 -10.75 2.70 -5.77
CA SER A 116 -10.81 1.74 -4.67
C SER A 116 -9.42 1.20 -4.32
N GLY A 117 -9.24 0.79 -3.05
CA GLY A 117 -8.02 0.10 -2.64
C GLY A 117 -7.72 -1.14 -3.48
N ASN A 118 -8.74 -1.83 -3.99
CA ASN A 118 -8.55 -2.96 -4.93
C ASN A 118 -7.92 -2.50 -6.25
N SER A 119 -8.47 -1.47 -6.89
CA SER A 119 -7.94 -0.94 -8.15
C SER A 119 -6.51 -0.44 -7.99
N VAL A 120 -6.19 0.29 -6.92
CA VAL A 120 -4.82 0.74 -6.64
C VAL A 120 -3.89 -0.44 -6.36
N SER A 121 -4.37 -1.47 -5.66
CA SER A 121 -3.60 -2.68 -5.38
C SER A 121 -3.28 -3.48 -6.66
N ALA A 122 -4.22 -3.61 -7.59
CA ALA A 122 -3.98 -4.25 -8.88
C ALA A 122 -2.86 -3.54 -9.65
N ILE A 123 -2.88 -2.20 -9.67
CA ILE A 123 -1.83 -1.38 -10.29
C ILE A 123 -0.49 -1.59 -9.57
N ASN A 124 -0.47 -1.58 -8.24
CA ASN A 124 0.74 -1.79 -7.44
C ASN A 124 1.37 -3.16 -7.72
N LEU A 125 0.57 -4.23 -7.80
CA LEU A 125 1.03 -5.57 -8.12
C LEU A 125 1.70 -5.63 -9.50
N ILE A 126 1.10 -5.00 -10.51
CA ILE A 126 1.67 -4.92 -11.86
C ILE A 126 3.00 -4.16 -11.85
N ARG A 127 3.06 -3.02 -11.17
CA ARG A 127 4.30 -2.22 -11.02
C ARG A 127 5.38 -3.03 -10.34
N LEU A 128 5.09 -3.62 -9.18
CA LEU A 128 6.01 -4.48 -8.43
C LEU A 128 6.50 -5.66 -9.27
N ALA A 129 5.61 -6.32 -10.03
CA ALA A 129 5.97 -7.43 -10.91
C ALA A 129 7.02 -7.05 -11.97
N SER A 130 7.03 -5.79 -12.41
CA SER A 130 8.03 -5.26 -13.36
C SER A 130 9.35 -4.86 -12.71
N MET A 131 9.36 -4.62 -11.39
CA MET A 131 10.53 -4.17 -10.63
C MET A 131 11.28 -5.31 -9.95
N VAL A 132 10.65 -6.47 -9.79
CA VAL A 132 11.26 -7.67 -9.19
C VAL A 132 11.42 -8.80 -10.21
N SER A 133 12.07 -9.88 -9.84
CA SER A 133 12.34 -11.02 -10.74
C SER A 133 12.03 -12.36 -10.07
N GLY A 134 11.96 -13.41 -10.88
CA GLY A 134 11.73 -14.79 -10.43
C GLY A 134 10.33 -15.00 -9.85
N SER A 135 10.22 -15.91 -8.88
CA SER A 135 8.95 -16.35 -8.30
C SER A 135 8.10 -15.20 -7.71
N LYS A 136 8.75 -14.12 -7.26
CA LYS A 136 8.07 -12.95 -6.70
C LYS A 136 7.35 -12.13 -7.78
N ALA A 137 7.96 -12.00 -8.96
CA ALA A 137 7.33 -11.34 -10.09
C ALA A 137 6.11 -12.14 -10.58
N ASP A 138 6.25 -13.46 -10.67
CA ASP A 138 5.15 -14.35 -11.07
C ASP A 138 4.02 -14.35 -10.03
N TYR A 139 4.35 -14.26 -8.75
CA TYR A 139 3.38 -14.12 -7.67
C TYR A 139 2.53 -12.85 -7.82
N TYR A 140 3.17 -11.69 -8.01
CA TYR A 140 2.43 -10.44 -8.19
C TYR A 140 1.56 -10.42 -9.45
N LYS A 141 2.05 -10.99 -10.57
CA LYS A 141 1.24 -11.12 -11.81
C LYS A 141 -0.02 -11.94 -11.59
N ARG A 142 0.10 -13.13 -10.98
CA ARG A 142 -1.04 -13.99 -10.69
C ARG A 142 -2.06 -13.31 -9.79
N ASN A 143 -1.60 -12.62 -8.74
CA ASN A 143 -2.50 -11.89 -7.86
C ASN A 143 -3.20 -10.76 -8.61
N ALA A 144 -2.50 -10.00 -9.46
CA ALA A 144 -3.11 -8.93 -10.25
C ALA A 144 -4.20 -9.47 -11.20
N GLU A 145 -3.96 -10.63 -11.82
CA GLU A 145 -4.95 -11.30 -12.69
C GLU A 145 -6.21 -11.76 -11.92
N HIS A 146 -6.08 -12.07 -10.62
CA HIS A 146 -7.21 -12.46 -9.78
C HIS A 146 -8.01 -11.26 -9.23
N LEU A 147 -7.53 -10.04 -9.44
CA LEU A 147 -8.19 -8.80 -9.04
C LEU A 147 -9.06 -8.18 -10.15
N LEU A 148 -8.80 -8.54 -11.41
CA LEU A 148 -9.46 -8.03 -12.61
C LEU A 148 -10.55 -9.00 -13.09
#